data_AF-A0A950K3M6-F1
#
_entry.id   AF-A0A950K3M6-F1
#
_cell.length_a   1.000
_cell.length_b   1.000
_cell.length_c   1.000
_cell.angle_alpha   90.00
_cell.angle_beta   90.00
_cell.angle_gamma   90.00
#
_symmetry.space_group_name_H-M   'P 1'
#
loop_
_entity.id
_entity.type
_entity.pdbx_description
1 polymer ?
#
loop_
_entity_poly.entity_id
_entity_poly.type
_entity_poly.pdbx_seq_one_letter_code
_entity_poly.pdbx_strand_id
1 'polypeptide(L)'
;MAIRRRSTIGIPTDGFSGIFSALFWLGLLAAGGYGVFWAIGALKTKADSEAEKNAPKAMERHRREQGSTTTRRDPPPFPVRQVAPELDRAGAEVNLIILAKEAARMKGDTVTQMEYARSLTSARSRLQTLGARESALPETLEGNDEVLGIDDLDFTKMPPAAAATKITQAIGRIPGNTFMRVKVRRGNERDVILYFSAPSGTGTVLAQPGFVKISNEFALEIQKQVLSLPPEKLTEAERKQVEGILGRGEATDEEYAMLVQKLSGAAAAAGQVSASSESFTRQITRLQGFLPKAPVPEAILMKDGRRFTGKLLAETPAAVSVRTVVGDITVAKDDVQAIITANDLRAEFQSKFNAGEKYSDALLQLLVWTRENDMPVHRELVAYTVLQKNPMDPFARGAAGYVQMDGNWQLKNSIAAGAPIPERKAETKE
;
A
#
# COMPACT_ATOMS: atom_id res chain seq x y z
N MET A 1 -73.52 -42.49 9.97
CA MET A 1 -72.04 -42.41 9.88
C MET A 1 -71.53 -41.48 10.97
N ALA A 2 -70.44 -41.84 11.64
CA ALA A 2 -69.89 -41.08 12.78
C ALA A 2 -68.59 -40.37 12.38
N ILE A 3 -68.41 -39.12 12.80
CA ILE A 3 -67.12 -38.41 12.75
C ILE A 3 -66.85 -37.79 14.13
N ARG A 4 -65.70 -38.17 14.71
CA ARG A 4 -65.23 -37.71 16.03
C ARG A 4 -64.90 -36.21 16.00
N ARG A 5 -65.37 -35.45 17.00
CA ARG A 5 -64.71 -34.20 17.41
C ARG A 5 -63.50 -34.55 18.28
N ARG A 6 -62.31 -34.03 17.96
CA ARG A 6 -61.15 -34.05 18.84
C ARG A 6 -61.15 -32.78 19.70
N SER A 7 -60.97 -32.95 21.00
CA SER A 7 -60.67 -31.87 21.95
C SER A 7 -59.18 -31.54 21.91
N THR A 8 -58.81 -30.30 21.60
CA THR A 8 -57.46 -29.79 21.83
C THR A 8 -57.33 -29.28 23.26
N ILE A 9 -56.32 -29.77 23.97
CA ILE A 9 -55.97 -29.34 25.32
C ILE A 9 -55.14 -28.06 25.19
N GLY A 10 -55.62 -26.96 25.79
CA GLY A 10 -54.83 -25.74 25.93
C GLY A 10 -53.86 -25.86 27.10
N ILE A 11 -52.57 -25.66 26.85
CA ILE A 11 -51.55 -25.51 27.90
C ILE A 11 -51.37 -24.00 28.17
N PRO A 12 -51.61 -23.49 29.39
CA PRO A 12 -51.32 -22.11 29.71
C PRO A 12 -49.81 -21.89 29.84
N THR A 13 -49.26 -20.95 29.08
CA THR A 13 -47.87 -20.51 29.18
C THR A 13 -47.77 -19.30 30.11
N ASP A 14 -47.66 -19.54 31.42
CA ASP A 14 -47.44 -18.47 32.39
C ASP A 14 -46.00 -17.93 32.35
N GLY A 15 -45.89 -16.60 32.26
CA GLY A 15 -44.66 -15.88 31.91
C GLY A 15 -43.65 -15.68 33.05
N PHE A 16 -43.26 -16.73 33.77
CA PHE A 16 -42.33 -16.62 34.93
C PHE A 16 -40.96 -17.31 34.76
N SER A 17 -40.74 -18.11 33.71
CA SER A 17 -39.52 -18.93 33.56
C SER A 17 -38.32 -18.23 32.90
N GLY A 18 -38.54 -17.18 32.10
CA GLY A 18 -37.49 -16.56 31.28
C GLY A 18 -36.40 -15.83 32.09
N ILE A 19 -36.79 -15.11 33.14
CA ILE A 19 -35.88 -14.25 33.91
C ILE A 19 -34.88 -15.09 34.73
N PHE A 20 -35.34 -16.17 35.36
CA PHE A 20 -34.47 -17.07 36.13
C PHE A 20 -33.50 -17.84 35.23
N SER A 21 -33.91 -18.24 34.03
CA SER A 21 -33.00 -18.83 33.02
C SER A 21 -31.89 -17.84 32.65
N ALA A 22 -32.23 -16.59 32.34
CA ALA A 22 -31.25 -15.57 31.98
C ALA A 22 -30.25 -15.27 33.12
N LEU A 23 -30.73 -15.14 34.36
CA LEU A 23 -29.89 -14.89 35.53
C LEU A 23 -28.98 -16.09 35.87
N PHE A 24 -29.46 -17.33 35.69
CA PHE A 24 -28.65 -18.52 35.89
C PHE A 24 -27.47 -18.59 34.91
N TRP A 25 -27.70 -18.34 33.62
CA TRP A 25 -26.64 -18.30 32.61
C TRP A 25 -25.66 -17.13 32.81
N LEU A 26 -26.14 -15.96 33.24
CA LEU A 26 -25.28 -14.83 33.60
C LEU A 26 -24.35 -15.15 34.79
N GLY A 27 -24.88 -15.77 35.84
CA GLY A 27 -24.08 -16.19 36.99
C GLY A 27 -23.04 -17.25 36.64
N LEU A 28 -23.42 -18.24 35.81
CA LEU A 28 -22.55 -19.34 35.40
C LEU A 28 -21.40 -18.86 34.49
N LEU A 29 -21.66 -17.91 33.59
CA LEU A 29 -20.63 -17.27 32.76
C LEU A 29 -19.70 -16.35 33.57
N ALA A 30 -20.23 -15.59 34.54
CA ALA A 30 -19.42 -14.74 35.40
C ALA A 30 -18.45 -15.55 36.29
N ALA A 31 -18.92 -16.66 36.87
CA ALA A 31 -18.09 -17.56 37.67
C ALA A 31 -17.03 -18.29 36.83
N GLY A 32 -17.38 -18.78 35.63
CA GLY A 32 -16.45 -19.47 34.74
C GLY A 32 -15.36 -18.55 34.17
N GLY A 33 -15.71 -17.33 33.75
CA GLY A 33 -14.79 -16.38 33.14
C GLY A 33 -13.67 -15.91 34.07
N TYR A 34 -13.98 -15.70 35.35
CA TYR A 34 -13.02 -15.15 36.32
C TYR A 34 -11.87 -16.13 36.64
N GLY A 35 -12.17 -17.44 36.71
CA GLY A 35 -11.17 -18.48 36.95
C GLY A 35 -10.17 -18.63 35.81
N VAL A 36 -10.64 -18.54 34.56
CA VAL A 36 -9.78 -18.61 33.36
C VAL A 36 -8.84 -17.39 33.29
N PHE A 37 -9.32 -16.19 33.62
CA PHE A 37 -8.49 -14.99 33.62
C PHE A 37 -7.35 -15.06 34.65
N TRP A 38 -7.61 -15.61 35.84
CA TRP A 38 -6.60 -15.82 36.87
C TRP A 38 -5.56 -16.89 36.48
N ALA A 39 -5.99 -18.00 35.85
CA ALA A 39 -5.10 -19.04 35.36
C ALA A 39 -4.15 -18.54 34.26
N ILE A 40 -4.65 -17.73 33.32
CA ILE A 40 -3.84 -17.11 32.27
C ILE A 40 -2.83 -16.11 32.87
N GLY A 41 -3.25 -15.30 33.85
CA GLY A 41 -2.36 -14.39 34.58
C GLY A 41 -1.20 -15.11 35.29
N ALA A 42 -1.49 -16.23 35.97
CA ALA A 42 -0.50 -17.04 36.68
C ALA A 42 0.46 -17.82 35.76
N LEU A 43 0.04 -18.16 34.54
CA LEU A 43 0.91 -18.74 33.52
C LEU A 43 1.85 -17.69 32.90
N LYS A 44 1.34 -16.47 32.67
CA LYS A 44 2.13 -15.39 32.08
C LYS A 44 3.29 -14.95 32.99
N THR A 45 3.05 -14.79 34.30
CA THR A 45 4.11 -14.40 35.25
C THR A 45 5.23 -15.43 35.39
N LYS A 46 4.95 -16.73 35.17
CA LYS A 46 5.99 -17.76 35.09
C LYS A 46 6.80 -17.67 33.79
N ALA A 47 6.14 -17.49 32.65
CA ALA A 47 6.81 -17.32 31.36
C ALA A 47 7.73 -16.08 31.34
N ASP A 48 7.25 -14.95 31.85
CA ASP A 48 8.02 -13.71 31.95
C ASP A 48 9.24 -13.88 32.91
N SER A 49 9.07 -14.61 34.03
CA SER A 49 10.17 -14.94 34.96
C SER A 49 11.25 -15.85 34.35
N GLU A 50 10.88 -16.76 33.45
CA GLU A 50 11.84 -17.62 32.74
C GLU A 50 12.52 -16.90 31.57
N ALA A 51 11.82 -15.98 30.89
CA ALA A 51 12.41 -15.11 29.88
C ALA A 51 13.49 -14.21 30.49
N GLU A 52 13.21 -13.57 31.63
CA GLU A 52 14.15 -12.66 32.30
C GLU A 52 15.42 -13.37 32.80
N LYS A 53 15.30 -14.62 33.28
CA LYS A 53 16.46 -15.46 33.67
C LYS A 53 17.30 -15.96 32.50
N ASN A 54 16.72 -16.08 31.30
CA ASN A 54 17.41 -16.61 30.12
C ASN A 54 17.91 -15.53 29.16
N ALA A 55 17.37 -14.32 29.20
CA ALA A 55 17.80 -13.18 28.38
C ALA A 55 19.31 -12.90 28.44
N PRO A 56 20.02 -12.96 29.59
CA PRO A 56 21.47 -12.74 29.63
C PRO A 56 22.24 -13.80 28.83
N LYS A 57 21.84 -15.07 28.94
CA LYS A 57 22.47 -16.20 28.22
C LYS A 57 22.18 -16.17 26.72
N ALA A 58 20.99 -15.71 26.32
CA ALA A 58 20.65 -15.50 24.91
C ALA A 58 21.51 -14.38 24.29
N MET A 59 21.58 -13.23 24.97
CA MET A 59 22.45 -12.10 24.58
C MET A 59 23.92 -12.50 24.48
N GLU A 60 24.42 -13.32 25.42
CA GLU A 60 25.81 -13.75 25.43
C GLU A 60 26.15 -14.75 24.31
N ARG A 61 25.21 -15.61 23.90
CA ARG A 61 25.34 -16.42 22.66
C ARG A 61 25.38 -15.54 21.42
N HIS A 62 24.43 -14.62 21.29
CA HIS A 62 24.35 -13.70 20.16
C HIS A 62 25.62 -12.83 20.02
N ARG A 63 26.23 -12.44 21.15
CA ARG A 63 27.50 -11.70 21.19
C ARG A 63 28.71 -12.55 20.80
N ARG A 64 28.71 -13.85 21.10
CA ARG A 64 29.75 -14.78 20.63
C ARG A 64 29.63 -15.08 19.14
N GLU A 65 28.41 -15.18 18.62
CA GLU A 65 28.14 -15.36 17.19
C GLU A 65 28.53 -14.11 16.38
N GLN A 66 28.23 -12.90 16.89
CA GLN A 66 28.69 -11.63 16.28
C GLN A 66 30.20 -11.37 16.45
N GLY A 67 30.86 -11.99 17.43
CA GLY A 67 32.31 -11.88 17.64
C GLY A 67 33.15 -12.72 16.68
N SER A 68 32.54 -13.62 15.90
CA SER A 68 33.24 -14.42 14.88
C SER A 68 33.35 -13.68 13.56
N THR A 69 34.10 -12.57 13.56
CA THR A 69 34.37 -11.76 12.37
C THR A 69 35.39 -12.46 11.46
N THR A 70 35.00 -13.60 10.89
CA THR A 70 35.66 -14.10 9.68
C THR A 70 35.53 -13.02 8.62
N THR A 71 36.67 -12.51 8.15
CA THR A 71 36.78 -11.43 7.16
C THR A 71 36.37 -11.92 5.78
N ARG A 72 35.07 -12.19 5.61
CA ARG A 72 34.42 -12.34 4.32
C ARG A 72 34.58 -10.99 3.62
N ARG A 73 35.60 -10.88 2.75
CA ARG A 73 35.72 -9.76 1.82
C ARG A 73 34.45 -9.75 1.00
N ASP A 74 33.58 -8.77 1.25
CA ASP A 74 32.52 -8.45 0.30
C ASP A 74 33.17 -8.23 -1.07
N PRO A 75 32.61 -8.78 -2.16
CA PRO A 75 33.12 -8.48 -3.49
C PRO A 75 33.12 -6.96 -3.68
N PRO A 76 34.18 -6.36 -4.24
CA PRO A 76 34.23 -4.91 -4.41
C PRO A 76 32.99 -4.48 -5.22
N PRO A 77 32.27 -3.44 -4.78
CA PRO A 77 31.05 -3.01 -5.47
C PRO A 77 31.38 -2.74 -6.93
N PHE A 78 30.62 -3.36 -7.85
CA PHE A 78 30.81 -3.14 -9.27
C PHE A 78 30.72 -1.64 -9.55
N PRO A 79 31.70 -1.04 -10.25
CA PRO A 79 31.71 0.40 -10.47
C PRO A 79 30.45 0.82 -11.22
N VAL A 80 29.70 1.77 -10.64
CA VAL A 80 28.43 2.26 -11.17
C VAL A 80 28.67 2.79 -12.58
N ARG A 81 28.19 2.05 -13.56
CA ARG A 81 28.29 2.43 -14.97
C ARG A 81 27.16 3.39 -15.29
N GLN A 82 27.49 4.68 -15.37
CA GLN A 82 26.66 5.70 -15.99
C GLN A 82 26.87 5.59 -17.50
N VAL A 83 25.91 4.98 -18.19
CA VAL A 83 25.84 5.07 -19.66
C VAL A 83 25.40 6.49 -19.99
N ALA A 84 26.07 7.19 -20.91
CA ALA A 84 25.68 8.54 -21.25
C ALA A 84 24.28 8.53 -21.91
N PRO A 85 23.32 9.39 -21.49
CA PRO A 85 22.00 9.47 -22.13
C PRO A 85 22.03 9.79 -23.63
N GLU A 86 23.16 10.32 -24.12
CA GLU A 86 23.43 10.53 -25.54
C GLU A 86 23.68 9.22 -26.30
N LEU A 87 24.34 8.23 -25.68
CA LEU A 87 24.63 6.94 -26.30
C LEU A 87 23.33 6.15 -26.52
N ASP A 88 22.45 6.12 -25.52
CA ASP A 88 21.10 5.58 -25.65
C ASP A 88 20.28 6.33 -26.71
N ARG A 89 20.38 7.67 -26.81
CA ARG A 89 19.72 8.43 -27.89
C ARG A 89 20.27 8.13 -29.29
N ALA A 90 21.49 7.62 -29.42
CA ALA A 90 22.04 7.16 -30.70
C ALA A 90 21.68 5.69 -30.99
N GLY A 91 21.59 4.84 -29.96
CA GLY A 91 21.03 3.48 -30.04
C GLY A 91 19.59 3.49 -30.55
N ALA A 92 18.82 4.49 -30.13
CA ALA A 92 18.14 5.50 -30.95
C ALA A 92 17.37 5.10 -32.24
N GLU A 93 17.15 6.16 -33.00
CA GLU A 93 17.64 6.34 -34.36
C GLU A 93 18.25 5.09 -35.03
N VAL A 94 19.35 4.52 -34.50
CA VAL A 94 19.70 3.08 -34.59
C VAL A 94 18.57 2.15 -35.08
N ASN A 95 17.81 1.71 -34.08
CA ASN A 95 16.73 0.76 -34.20
C ASN A 95 15.50 1.35 -34.91
N LEU A 96 15.18 2.63 -34.66
CA LEU A 96 14.03 3.30 -35.27
C LEU A 96 14.13 3.41 -36.80
N ILE A 97 15.32 3.71 -37.34
CA ILE A 97 15.57 3.77 -38.79
C ILE A 97 15.39 2.38 -39.42
N ILE A 98 15.85 1.32 -38.75
CA ILE A 98 15.76 -0.05 -39.26
C ILE A 98 14.31 -0.54 -39.24
N LEU A 99 13.56 -0.30 -38.17
CA LEU A 99 12.13 -0.61 -38.11
C LEU A 99 11.34 0.17 -39.17
N ALA A 100 11.65 1.45 -39.38
CA ALA A 100 11.02 2.25 -40.44
C ALA A 100 11.36 1.75 -41.85
N LYS A 101 12.60 1.34 -42.10
CA LYS A 101 13.05 0.71 -43.35
C LYS A 101 12.29 -0.60 -43.62
N GLU A 102 12.14 -1.46 -42.61
CA GLU A 102 11.42 -2.73 -42.78
C GLU A 102 9.92 -2.52 -43.00
N ALA A 103 9.30 -1.52 -42.35
CA ALA A 103 7.94 -1.12 -42.67
C ALA A 103 7.79 -0.66 -44.13
N ALA A 104 8.73 0.12 -44.67
CA ALA A 104 8.73 0.50 -46.08
C ALA A 104 8.92 -0.70 -47.02
N ARG A 105 9.90 -1.59 -46.74
CA ARG A 105 10.12 -2.84 -47.49
C ARG A 105 8.83 -3.67 -47.58
N MET A 106 8.15 -3.85 -46.45
CA MET A 106 6.92 -4.65 -46.36
C MET A 106 5.70 -4.02 -47.07
N LYS A 107 5.68 -2.70 -47.30
CA LYS A 107 4.65 -2.08 -48.17
C LYS A 107 4.89 -2.32 -49.66
N GLY A 108 6.10 -2.74 -50.05
CA GLY A 108 6.55 -2.65 -51.43
C GLY A 108 6.88 -1.22 -51.85
N ASP A 109 6.96 -0.27 -50.91
CA ASP A 109 7.40 1.09 -51.20
C ASP A 109 8.88 1.03 -51.64
N THR A 110 9.14 1.31 -52.91
CA THR A 110 10.50 1.53 -53.41
C THR A 110 11.01 2.92 -52.99
N VAL A 111 10.93 3.21 -51.68
CA VAL A 111 11.71 4.30 -51.07
C VAL A 111 13.16 4.08 -51.46
N THR A 112 13.90 5.15 -51.75
CA THR A 112 15.28 4.96 -52.19
C THR A 112 16.05 4.27 -51.06
N GLN A 113 16.52 3.04 -51.32
CA GLN A 113 17.36 2.30 -50.38
C GLN A 113 18.60 3.13 -49.99
N MET A 114 18.97 4.06 -50.86
CA MET A 114 19.98 5.09 -50.69
C MET A 114 19.68 6.11 -49.58
N GLU A 115 18.43 6.58 -49.41
CA GLU A 115 18.05 7.46 -48.28
C GLU A 115 18.15 6.73 -46.95
N TYR A 116 17.58 5.53 -46.84
CA TYR A 116 17.70 4.72 -45.63
C TYR A 116 19.15 4.34 -45.31
N ALA A 117 19.96 4.00 -46.33
CA ALA A 117 21.38 3.75 -46.16
C ALA A 117 22.12 5.00 -45.65
N ARG A 118 21.87 6.19 -46.21
CA ARG A 118 22.46 7.45 -45.73
C ARG A 118 22.09 7.75 -44.27
N SER A 119 20.80 7.65 -43.92
CA SER A 119 20.33 7.89 -42.55
C SER A 119 20.91 6.87 -41.56
N LEU A 120 20.93 5.58 -41.92
CA LEU A 120 21.52 4.53 -41.09
C LEU A 120 23.03 4.73 -40.90
N THR A 121 23.76 5.10 -41.95
CA THR A 121 25.20 5.42 -41.86
C THR A 121 25.44 6.64 -40.96
N SER A 122 24.63 7.69 -41.07
CA SER A 122 24.72 8.88 -40.21
C SER A 122 24.49 8.54 -38.73
N ALA A 123 23.45 7.77 -38.44
CA ALA A 123 23.09 7.36 -37.08
C ALA A 123 24.13 6.41 -36.48
N ARG A 124 24.62 5.43 -37.26
CA ARG A 124 25.72 4.54 -36.84
C ARG A 124 27.02 5.30 -36.59
N SER A 125 27.36 6.29 -37.42
CA SER A 125 28.54 7.13 -37.22
C SER A 125 28.46 7.93 -35.90
N ARG A 126 27.27 8.45 -35.56
CA ARG A 126 27.02 9.10 -34.26
C ARG A 126 27.14 8.12 -33.09
N LEU A 127 26.52 6.95 -33.19
CA LEU A 127 26.61 5.88 -32.18
C LEU A 127 28.07 5.45 -31.96
N GLN A 128 28.85 5.26 -33.02
CA GLN A 128 30.29 4.95 -32.94
C GLN A 128 31.11 6.11 -32.33
N THR A 129 30.81 7.36 -32.69
CA THR A 129 31.52 8.54 -32.15
C THR A 129 31.29 8.71 -30.64
N LEU A 130 30.07 8.45 -30.17
CA LEU A 130 29.74 8.47 -28.74
C LEU A 130 30.33 7.25 -28.04
N GLY A 131 30.16 6.06 -28.62
CA GLY A 131 30.66 4.80 -28.07
C GLY A 131 32.19 4.69 -28.05
N ALA A 132 32.93 5.45 -28.86
CA ALA A 132 34.38 5.55 -28.76
C ALA A 132 34.87 6.13 -27.41
N ARG A 133 33.97 6.75 -26.63
CA ARG A 133 34.23 7.25 -25.27
C ARG A 133 33.83 6.25 -24.18
N GLU A 134 33.13 5.17 -24.53
CA GLU A 134 32.60 4.18 -23.57
C GLU A 134 33.12 2.77 -23.85
N SER A 135 33.29 1.97 -22.80
CA SER A 135 33.92 0.65 -22.90
C SER A 135 33.03 -0.45 -23.53
N ALA A 136 31.79 -0.15 -23.91
CA ALA A 136 30.92 -1.04 -24.68
C ALA A 136 29.79 -0.25 -25.33
N LEU A 137 29.59 -0.48 -26.62
CA LEU A 137 28.41 -0.03 -27.35
C LEU A 137 27.17 -0.85 -26.95
N PRO A 138 25.97 -0.24 -26.88
CA PRO A 138 24.73 -1.02 -26.88
C PRO A 138 24.61 -1.81 -28.21
N GLU A 139 24.18 -3.06 -28.14
CA GLU A 139 23.84 -3.82 -29.35
C GLU A 139 22.61 -3.18 -29.99
N THR A 140 22.65 -2.96 -31.30
CA THR A 140 21.53 -2.40 -32.07
C THR A 140 21.13 -3.36 -33.17
N LEU A 141 19.94 -3.16 -33.74
CA LEU A 141 19.54 -3.83 -34.96
C LEU A 141 20.59 -3.59 -36.06
N GLU A 142 20.80 -4.60 -36.91
CA GLU A 142 21.65 -4.49 -38.08
C GLU A 142 20.88 -4.17 -39.36
N GLY A 143 21.52 -3.49 -40.31
CA GLY A 143 20.86 -3.06 -41.56
C GLY A 143 20.34 -4.20 -42.44
N ASN A 144 20.77 -5.42 -42.17
CA ASN A 144 20.37 -6.70 -42.79
C ASN A 144 19.46 -7.55 -41.89
N ASP A 145 19.02 -7.07 -40.72
CA ASP A 145 18.01 -7.78 -39.92
C ASP A 145 16.66 -7.75 -40.63
N GLU A 146 16.11 -8.93 -40.91
CA GLU A 146 14.70 -9.06 -41.29
C GLU A 146 13.85 -9.14 -40.02
N VAL A 147 12.93 -8.20 -39.84
CA VAL A 147 12.03 -8.16 -38.68
C VAL A 147 10.88 -9.14 -38.91
N LEU A 148 10.83 -10.19 -38.09
CA LEU A 148 9.81 -11.25 -38.13
C LEU A 148 8.62 -10.98 -37.21
N GLY A 149 8.79 -10.13 -36.19
CA GLY A 149 7.73 -9.82 -35.26
C GLY A 149 8.08 -8.74 -34.24
N ILE A 150 7.05 -8.19 -33.59
CA ILE A 150 7.16 -7.24 -32.48
C ILE A 150 6.21 -7.68 -31.37
N ASP A 151 6.75 -7.85 -30.17
CA ASP A 151 6.10 -8.39 -28.98
C ASP A 151 5.44 -9.74 -29.28
N ASP A 152 4.10 -9.81 -29.30
CA ASP A 152 3.34 -11.02 -29.64
C ASP A 152 2.85 -11.05 -31.10
N LEU A 153 3.19 -10.03 -31.91
CA LEU A 153 2.81 -9.94 -33.32
C LEU A 153 3.82 -10.70 -34.20
N ASP A 154 3.39 -11.85 -34.73
CA ASP A 154 4.14 -12.62 -35.71
C ASP A 154 3.83 -12.14 -37.15
N PHE A 155 4.76 -11.41 -37.76
CA PHE A 155 4.60 -10.86 -39.11
C PHE A 155 4.72 -11.93 -40.20
N THR A 156 5.30 -13.10 -39.91
CA THR A 156 5.36 -14.21 -40.88
C THR A 156 3.97 -14.79 -41.20
N LYS A 157 3.00 -14.55 -40.32
CA LYS A 157 1.59 -14.94 -40.45
C LYS A 157 0.69 -13.82 -40.99
N MET A 158 1.24 -12.68 -41.40
CA MET A 158 0.48 -11.50 -41.85
C MET A 158 0.81 -11.13 -43.31
N PRO A 159 -0.14 -10.55 -44.07
CA PRO A 159 0.19 -9.90 -45.33
C PRO A 159 1.22 -8.77 -45.11
N PRO A 160 2.24 -8.60 -45.99
CA PRO A 160 3.31 -7.63 -45.79
C PRO A 160 2.82 -6.20 -45.50
N ALA A 161 1.83 -5.71 -46.24
CA ALA A 161 1.24 -4.39 -46.00
C ALA A 161 0.63 -4.23 -44.59
N ALA A 162 0.04 -5.30 -44.04
CA ALA A 162 -0.53 -5.29 -42.69
C ALA A 162 0.57 -5.30 -41.61
N ALA A 163 1.63 -6.10 -41.80
CA ALA A 163 2.81 -6.08 -40.94
C ALA A 163 3.47 -4.70 -40.93
N ALA A 164 3.64 -4.06 -42.09
CA ALA A 164 4.14 -2.69 -42.19
C ALA A 164 3.32 -1.67 -41.41
N THR A 165 1.98 -1.75 -41.49
CA THR A 165 1.08 -0.92 -40.67
C THR A 165 1.30 -1.16 -39.17
N LYS A 166 1.49 -2.41 -38.74
CA LYS A 166 1.79 -2.74 -37.34
C LYS A 166 3.13 -2.22 -36.87
N ILE A 167 4.20 -2.34 -37.66
CA ILE A 167 5.51 -1.76 -37.35
C ILE A 167 5.40 -0.23 -37.24
N THR A 168 4.71 0.42 -38.19
CA THR A 168 4.49 1.89 -38.16
C THR A 168 3.69 2.32 -36.92
N GLN A 169 2.66 1.54 -36.53
CA GLN A 169 1.88 1.78 -35.33
C GLN A 169 2.67 1.56 -34.04
N ALA A 170 3.56 0.56 -34.00
CA ALA A 170 4.46 0.33 -32.87
C ALA A 170 5.39 1.53 -32.69
N ILE A 171 6.15 1.91 -33.73
CA ILE A 171 7.06 3.08 -33.74
C ILE A 171 6.35 4.35 -33.28
N GLY A 172 5.15 4.63 -33.80
CA GLY A 172 4.41 5.85 -33.47
C GLY A 172 3.75 5.87 -32.08
N ARG A 173 3.81 4.75 -31.32
CA ARG A 173 3.17 4.61 -30.01
C ARG A 173 4.12 4.34 -28.86
N ILE A 174 5.42 4.18 -29.13
CA ILE A 174 6.41 3.81 -28.11
C ILE A 174 6.42 4.83 -26.97
N PRO A 175 5.94 4.47 -25.76
CA PRO A 175 6.01 5.37 -24.61
C PRO A 175 7.46 5.42 -24.09
N GLY A 176 7.83 6.53 -23.45
CA GLY A 176 9.07 6.56 -22.67
C GLY A 176 9.02 5.53 -21.53
N ASN A 177 10.19 5.00 -21.19
CA ASN A 177 10.45 3.92 -20.24
C ASN A 177 9.72 2.61 -20.58
N THR A 178 9.78 2.16 -21.84
CA THR A 178 9.18 0.89 -22.27
C THR A 178 10.14 -0.05 -22.97
N PHE A 179 9.80 -1.34 -22.93
CA PHE A 179 10.53 -2.41 -23.60
C PHE A 179 9.71 -2.90 -24.79
N MET A 180 10.39 -3.30 -25.86
CA MET A 180 9.79 -3.89 -27.05
C MET A 180 10.63 -5.08 -27.48
N ARG A 181 10.04 -6.28 -27.55
CA ARG A 181 10.72 -7.49 -28.02
C ARG A 181 10.60 -7.55 -29.54
N VAL A 182 11.72 -7.44 -30.25
CA VAL A 182 11.73 -7.53 -31.72
C VAL A 182 12.33 -8.87 -32.12
N LYS A 183 11.53 -9.73 -32.76
CA LYS A 183 12.02 -10.99 -33.31
C LYS A 183 12.65 -10.70 -34.68
N VAL A 184 13.91 -11.08 -34.85
CA VAL A 184 14.68 -10.82 -36.09
C VAL A 184 15.32 -12.08 -36.65
N ARG A 185 15.58 -12.07 -37.96
CA ARG A 185 16.35 -13.10 -38.67
C ARG A 185 17.68 -12.53 -39.15
N ARG A 186 18.78 -13.09 -38.64
CA ARG A 186 20.16 -12.80 -39.06
C ARG A 186 20.93 -14.11 -39.18
N GLY A 187 20.70 -14.82 -40.28
CA GLY A 187 21.08 -16.23 -40.43
C GLY A 187 20.15 -17.14 -39.62
N ASN A 188 20.19 -17.01 -38.29
CA ASN A 188 19.25 -17.65 -37.37
C ASN A 188 18.16 -16.66 -36.90
N GLU A 189 17.05 -17.19 -36.39
CA GLU A 189 16.05 -16.38 -35.69
C GLU A 189 16.49 -16.12 -34.25
N ARG A 190 16.33 -14.88 -33.77
CA ARG A 190 16.59 -14.48 -32.38
C ARG A 190 15.67 -13.33 -31.97
N ASP A 191 15.40 -13.23 -30.67
CA ASP A 191 14.72 -12.09 -30.09
C ASP A 191 15.74 -11.04 -29.64
N VAL A 192 15.43 -9.76 -29.88
CA VAL A 192 16.22 -8.61 -29.46
C VAL A 192 15.31 -7.68 -28.65
N ILE A 193 15.64 -7.44 -27.38
CA ILE A 193 14.89 -6.51 -26.54
C ILE A 193 15.43 -5.09 -26.73
N LEU A 194 14.55 -4.17 -27.11
CA LEU A 194 14.83 -2.75 -27.25
C LEU A 194 14.27 -1.99 -26.05
N TYR A 195 15.00 -1.01 -25.51
CA TYR A 195 14.58 -0.21 -24.34
C TYR A 195 14.47 1.27 -24.67
N PHE A 196 13.28 1.85 -24.53
CA PHE A 196 13.03 3.23 -24.88
C PHE A 196 13.03 4.10 -23.64
N SER A 197 14.18 4.68 -23.28
CA SER A 197 14.34 5.57 -22.10
C SER A 197 13.63 6.92 -22.23
N ALA A 198 13.11 7.25 -23.42
CA ALA A 198 12.22 8.38 -23.67
C ALA A 198 11.39 8.11 -24.93
N PRO A 199 10.30 8.86 -25.20
CA PRO A 199 9.61 8.80 -26.50
C PRO A 199 10.52 9.15 -27.71
N SER A 200 11.72 9.67 -27.45
CA SER A 200 12.76 10.01 -28.41
C SER A 200 14.15 9.43 -28.05
N GLY A 201 14.22 8.38 -27.21
CA GLY A 201 15.47 7.81 -26.69
C GLY A 201 15.45 6.28 -26.56
N THR A 202 16.61 5.65 -26.80
CA THR A 202 16.87 4.30 -27.38
C THR A 202 17.92 3.46 -26.67
N GLY A 203 17.86 3.30 -25.35
CA GLY A 203 18.72 2.32 -24.69
C GLY A 203 18.55 0.91 -25.27
N THR A 204 19.51 0.03 -25.05
CA THR A 204 19.32 -1.37 -25.48
C THR A 204 19.74 -2.33 -24.40
N VAL A 205 18.74 -3.07 -23.91
CA VAL A 205 18.93 -4.09 -22.89
C VAL A 205 19.11 -5.40 -23.61
N LEU A 206 20.34 -5.94 -23.51
CA LEU A 206 20.64 -7.27 -24.01
C LEU A 206 19.76 -8.30 -23.30
N ALA A 207 18.82 -8.87 -24.04
CA ALA A 207 18.45 -10.26 -23.89
C ALA A 207 19.45 -11.09 -24.69
N GLN A 208 20.35 -11.80 -24.01
CA GLN A 208 20.76 -13.09 -24.55
C GLN A 208 19.58 -14.04 -24.37
N PRO A 209 19.35 -15.03 -25.25
CA PRO A 209 18.25 -15.97 -25.07
C PRO A 209 18.36 -16.66 -23.70
N GLY A 210 17.45 -16.30 -22.78
CA GLY A 210 17.42 -16.74 -21.39
C GLY A 210 17.75 -15.69 -20.32
N PHE A 211 18.46 -14.59 -20.63
CA PHE A 211 18.85 -13.57 -19.64
C PHE A 211 18.87 -12.13 -20.17
N VAL A 212 18.14 -11.27 -19.47
CA VAL A 212 17.98 -9.82 -19.62
C VAL A 212 18.93 -9.10 -18.66
N LYS A 213 19.83 -8.26 -19.17
CA LYS A 213 20.69 -7.42 -18.30
C LYS A 213 19.90 -6.29 -17.64
N ILE A 214 20.00 -6.19 -16.32
CA ILE A 214 19.33 -5.16 -15.54
C ILE A 214 20.15 -3.87 -15.61
N SER A 215 19.54 -2.75 -16.01
CA SER A 215 20.21 -1.45 -15.93
C SER A 215 20.32 -0.98 -14.47
N ASN A 216 21.40 -0.25 -14.15
CA ASN A 216 21.61 0.28 -12.81
C ASN A 216 20.45 1.19 -12.35
N GLU A 217 19.85 1.94 -13.27
CA GLU A 217 18.69 2.81 -13.01
C GLU A 217 17.45 1.99 -12.62
N PHE A 218 17.13 0.93 -13.38
CA PHE A 218 16.03 0.04 -13.07
C PHE A 218 16.25 -0.70 -11.75
N ALA A 219 17.48 -1.15 -11.47
CA ALA A 219 17.83 -1.77 -10.19
C ALA A 219 17.62 -0.82 -9.00
N LEU A 220 18.05 0.44 -9.12
CA LEU A 220 17.83 1.47 -8.10
C LEU A 220 16.34 1.80 -7.94
N GLU A 221 15.56 1.79 -9.02
CA GLU A 221 14.13 2.07 -8.96
C GLU A 221 13.35 0.93 -8.28
N ILE A 222 13.66 -0.34 -8.61
CA ILE A 222 13.16 -1.52 -7.91
C ILE A 222 13.56 -1.47 -6.42
N GLN A 223 14.82 -1.17 -6.11
CA GLN A 223 15.29 -1.09 -4.73
C GLN A 223 14.57 0.02 -3.94
N LYS A 224 14.30 1.16 -4.57
CA LYS A 224 13.60 2.30 -3.95
C LYS A 224 12.10 2.07 -3.79
N GLN A 225 11.43 1.46 -4.77
CA GLN A 225 9.96 1.37 -4.82
C GLN A 225 9.41 0.01 -4.41
N VAL A 226 10.05 -1.10 -4.81
CA VAL A 226 9.59 -2.46 -4.52
C VAL A 226 10.13 -2.95 -3.19
N LEU A 227 11.44 -2.80 -2.92
CA LEU A 227 12.03 -3.26 -1.65
C LEU A 227 11.65 -2.35 -0.45
N SER A 228 11.07 -1.18 -0.67
CA SER A 228 10.46 -0.36 0.40
C SER A 228 9.02 -0.76 0.73
N LEU A 229 8.40 -1.68 -0.01
CA LEU A 229 7.05 -2.18 0.29
C LEU A 229 7.03 -2.93 1.64
N PRO A 230 5.93 -2.80 2.42
CA PRO A 230 5.75 -3.56 3.65
C PRO A 230 5.64 -5.07 3.38
N PRO A 231 5.93 -5.93 4.38
CA PRO A 231 5.92 -7.39 4.22
C PRO A 231 4.56 -7.97 3.78
N GLU A 232 3.47 -7.23 4.00
CA GLU A 232 2.12 -7.56 3.52
C GLU A 232 1.97 -7.50 1.99
N LYS A 233 2.82 -6.71 1.30
CA LYS A 233 2.79 -6.50 -0.16
C LYS A 233 3.97 -7.13 -0.89
N LEU A 234 5.03 -7.45 -0.18
CA LEU A 234 6.20 -8.17 -0.67
C LEU A 234 6.69 -9.13 0.41
N THR A 235 6.41 -10.42 0.24
CA THR A 235 6.80 -11.45 1.19
C THR A 235 8.33 -11.55 1.31
N GLU A 236 8.84 -12.12 2.41
CA GLU A 236 10.28 -12.27 2.62
C GLU A 236 10.95 -13.14 1.53
N ALA A 237 10.22 -14.11 0.98
CA ALA A 237 10.67 -14.94 -0.14
C ALA A 237 10.80 -14.13 -1.43
N GLU A 238 9.78 -13.34 -1.80
CA GLU A 238 9.82 -12.45 -2.95
C GLU A 238 10.89 -11.37 -2.79
N ARG A 239 11.07 -10.82 -1.58
CA ARG A 239 12.12 -9.85 -1.24
C ARG A 239 13.51 -10.43 -1.52
N LYS A 240 13.80 -11.64 -1.02
CA LYS A 240 15.06 -12.35 -1.29
C LYS A 240 15.23 -12.72 -2.76
N GLN A 241 14.15 -13.03 -3.46
CA GLN A 241 14.18 -13.28 -4.90
C GLN A 241 14.55 -12.00 -5.67
N VAL A 242 13.89 -10.87 -5.39
CA VAL A 242 14.19 -9.56 -5.99
C VAL A 242 15.64 -9.14 -5.69
N GLU A 243 16.08 -9.21 -4.43
CA GLU A 243 17.46 -8.92 -4.03
C GLU A 243 18.47 -9.83 -4.73
N GLY A 244 18.16 -11.13 -4.89
CA GLY A 244 18.98 -12.08 -5.64
C GLY A 244 19.08 -11.76 -7.13
N ILE A 245 17.97 -11.39 -7.77
CA ILE A 245 17.93 -10.95 -9.17
C ILE A 245 18.77 -9.67 -9.35
N LEU A 246 18.55 -8.65 -8.52
CA LEU A 246 19.32 -7.40 -8.56
C LEU A 246 20.82 -7.63 -8.30
N GLY A 247 21.17 -8.52 -7.37
CA GLY A 247 22.55 -8.85 -7.03
C GLY A 247 23.33 -9.56 -8.16
N ARG A 248 22.64 -10.26 -9.07
CA ARG A 248 23.25 -10.82 -10.29
C ARG A 248 23.47 -9.77 -11.39
N GLY A 249 22.66 -8.70 -11.41
CA GLY A 249 22.61 -7.74 -12.52
C GLY A 249 21.97 -8.30 -13.80
N GLU A 250 21.37 -9.49 -13.72
CA GLU A 250 20.70 -10.19 -14.82
C GLU A 250 19.50 -11.01 -14.29
N ALA A 251 18.43 -10.99 -15.07
CA ALA A 251 17.15 -11.65 -14.80
C ALA A 251 16.80 -12.57 -15.98
N THR A 252 16.12 -13.69 -15.75
CA THR A 252 15.40 -14.36 -16.85
C THR A 252 14.24 -13.49 -17.34
N ASP A 253 13.67 -13.79 -18.51
CA ASP A 253 12.51 -13.04 -19.03
C ASP A 253 11.32 -13.05 -18.03
N GLU A 254 11.10 -14.17 -17.34
CA GLU A 254 10.07 -14.31 -16.29
C GLU A 254 10.39 -13.47 -15.05
N GLU A 255 11.64 -13.52 -14.57
CA GLU A 255 12.09 -12.70 -13.45
C GLU A 255 12.01 -11.20 -13.79
N TYR A 256 12.35 -10.83 -15.02
CA TYR A 256 12.30 -9.46 -15.50
C TYR A 256 10.86 -8.93 -15.58
N ALA A 257 9.95 -9.71 -16.17
CA ALA A 257 8.53 -9.39 -16.20
C ALA A 257 7.93 -9.24 -14.79
N MET A 258 8.34 -10.10 -13.85
CA MET A 258 7.96 -10.02 -12.44
C MET A 258 8.46 -8.73 -11.78
N LEU A 259 9.72 -8.32 -12.01
CA LEU A 259 10.25 -7.03 -11.54
C LEU A 259 9.43 -5.85 -12.08
N VAL A 260 9.15 -5.81 -13.39
CA VAL A 260 8.34 -4.74 -14.01
C VAL A 260 6.92 -4.69 -13.43
N GLN A 261 6.27 -5.84 -13.24
CA GLN A 261 4.94 -5.92 -12.64
C GLN A 261 4.95 -5.40 -11.19
N LYS A 262 5.94 -5.79 -10.39
CA LYS A 262 6.12 -5.31 -9.01
C LYS A 262 6.38 -3.80 -8.96
N LEU A 263 7.20 -3.27 -9.88
CA LEU A 263 7.47 -1.83 -9.99
C LEU A 263 6.22 -1.04 -10.34
N SER A 264 5.45 -1.49 -11.33
CA SER A 264 4.18 -0.86 -11.73
C SER A 264 3.17 -0.85 -10.57
N GLY A 265 3.04 -1.96 -9.85
CA GLY A 265 2.20 -2.06 -8.64
C GLY A 265 2.67 -1.14 -7.50
N ALA A 266 3.99 -1.00 -7.30
CA ALA A 266 4.56 -0.09 -6.33
C ALA A 266 4.31 1.39 -6.69
N ALA A 267 4.51 1.76 -7.96
CA ALA A 267 4.26 3.10 -8.48
C ALA A 267 2.77 3.49 -8.38
N ALA A 268 1.86 2.56 -8.71
CA ALA A 268 0.42 2.78 -8.55
C ALA A 268 0.03 2.98 -7.06
N ALA A 269 0.61 2.19 -6.15
CA ALA A 269 0.41 2.37 -4.72
C ALA A 269 0.98 3.70 -4.21
N ALA A 270 2.17 4.13 -4.69
CA ALA A 270 2.76 5.41 -4.36
C ALA A 270 1.92 6.60 -4.86
N GLY A 271 1.35 6.51 -6.07
CA GLY A 271 0.41 7.51 -6.61
C GLY A 271 -0.84 7.67 -5.74
N GLN A 272 -1.44 6.56 -5.29
CA GLN A 272 -2.57 6.58 -4.34
C GLN A 272 -2.19 7.21 -2.99
N VAL A 273 -0.98 6.93 -2.49
CA VAL A 273 -0.47 7.52 -1.24
C VAL A 273 -0.31 9.03 -1.35
N SER A 274 0.27 9.54 -2.44
CA SER A 274 0.44 10.98 -2.68
C SER A 274 -0.90 11.72 -2.76
N ALA A 275 -1.85 11.22 -3.54
CA ALA A 275 -3.20 11.78 -3.64
C ALA A 275 -3.94 11.74 -2.28
N SER A 276 -3.73 10.67 -1.49
CA SER A 276 -4.27 10.57 -0.13
C SER A 276 -3.68 11.64 0.80
N SER A 277 -2.35 11.87 0.76
CA SER A 277 -1.66 12.83 1.62
C SER A 277 -2.14 14.27 1.44
N GLU A 278 -2.35 14.72 0.20
CA GLU A 278 -2.97 16.02 -0.07
C GLU A 278 -4.41 16.12 0.45
N SER A 279 -5.18 15.02 0.38
CA SER A 279 -6.54 14.98 0.88
C SER A 279 -6.56 15.06 2.42
N PHE A 280 -5.64 14.37 3.10
CA PHE A 280 -5.50 14.42 4.55
C PHE A 280 -5.08 15.81 5.01
N THR A 281 -4.10 16.42 4.35
CA THR A 281 -3.64 17.79 4.64
C THR A 281 -4.81 18.79 4.54
N ARG A 282 -5.65 18.69 3.50
CA ARG A 282 -6.88 19.51 3.37
C ARG A 282 -7.88 19.28 4.50
N GLN A 283 -8.09 18.04 4.96
CA GLN A 283 -8.98 17.77 6.10
C GLN A 283 -8.38 18.25 7.43
N ILE A 284 -7.07 18.13 7.65
CA ILE A 284 -6.37 18.66 8.83
C ILE A 284 -6.60 20.17 8.93
N THR A 285 -6.30 20.93 7.88
CA THR A 285 -6.52 22.39 7.85
C THR A 285 -7.98 22.75 8.10
N ARG A 286 -8.92 22.01 7.51
CA ARG A 286 -10.35 22.19 7.73
C ARG A 286 -10.74 21.97 9.19
N LEU A 287 -10.34 20.84 9.79
CA LEU A 287 -10.67 20.46 11.16
C LEU A 287 -10.01 21.39 12.19
N GLN A 288 -8.78 21.84 11.95
CA GLN A 288 -8.11 22.88 12.75
C GLN A 288 -8.94 24.18 12.79
N GLY A 289 -9.52 24.60 11.67
CA GLY A 289 -10.46 25.73 11.62
C GLY A 289 -11.76 25.53 12.39
N PHE A 290 -12.17 24.28 12.63
CA PHE A 290 -13.34 23.94 13.45
C PHE A 290 -13.04 23.75 14.94
N LEU A 291 -11.80 23.45 15.34
CA LEU A 291 -11.43 23.19 16.75
C LEU A 291 -11.97 24.24 17.75
N PRO A 292 -11.86 25.57 17.54
CA PRO A 292 -12.34 26.56 18.51
C PRO A 292 -13.85 26.53 18.73
N LYS A 293 -14.60 26.02 17.74
CA LYS A 293 -16.07 25.92 17.74
C LYS A 293 -16.54 24.49 18.05
N ALA A 294 -15.65 23.52 18.09
CA ALA A 294 -15.99 22.14 18.33
C ALA A 294 -16.57 21.98 19.75
N PRO A 295 -17.70 21.26 19.91
CA PRO A 295 -18.18 20.90 21.23
C PRO A 295 -17.16 19.99 21.91
N VAL A 296 -16.88 20.29 23.17
CA VAL A 296 -16.08 19.47 24.07
C VAL A 296 -16.97 19.20 25.27
N PRO A 297 -17.29 17.94 25.59
CA PRO A 297 -18.12 17.63 26.74
C PRO A 297 -17.36 17.94 28.03
N GLU A 298 -18.06 18.51 28.99
CA GLU A 298 -17.58 18.66 30.36
C GLU A 298 -17.78 17.34 31.10
N ALA A 299 -16.98 17.09 32.13
CA ALA A 299 -17.09 15.86 32.90
C ALA A 299 -17.08 16.10 34.42
N ILE A 300 -18.02 15.47 35.11
CA ILE A 300 -17.97 15.31 36.57
C ILE A 300 -17.30 13.97 36.86
N LEU A 301 -16.23 13.99 37.65
CA LEU A 301 -15.65 12.80 38.27
C LEU A 301 -16.14 12.70 39.72
N MET A 302 -16.70 11.55 40.06
CA MET A 302 -17.26 11.24 41.37
C MET A 302 -16.22 10.63 42.30
N LYS A 303 -16.39 10.79 43.62
CA LYS A 303 -15.53 10.13 44.63
C LYS A 303 -15.58 8.59 44.58
N ASP A 304 -16.64 8.02 44.01
CA ASP A 304 -16.78 6.57 43.78
C ASP A 304 -16.18 6.09 42.43
N GLY A 305 -15.54 7.00 41.67
CA GLY A 305 -14.93 6.71 40.38
C GLY A 305 -15.88 6.76 39.18
N ARG A 306 -17.18 6.99 39.36
CA ARG A 306 -18.11 7.24 38.23
C ARG A 306 -17.76 8.54 37.51
N ARG A 307 -17.97 8.57 36.20
CA ARG A 307 -17.78 9.75 35.35
C ARG A 307 -19.07 10.05 34.59
N PHE A 308 -19.56 11.28 34.70
CA PHE A 308 -20.69 11.78 33.92
C PHE A 308 -20.20 12.81 32.90
N THR A 309 -20.44 12.56 31.62
CA THR A 309 -20.11 13.48 30.51
C THR A 309 -21.34 14.21 29.99
N GLY A 310 -21.22 15.50 29.69
CA GLY A 310 -22.33 16.31 29.21
C GLY A 310 -22.01 17.80 29.15
N LYS A 311 -23.04 18.64 29.20
CA LYS A 311 -22.90 20.09 29.34
C LYS A 311 -23.24 20.52 30.77
N LEU A 312 -22.35 21.24 31.44
CA LEU A 312 -22.61 21.84 32.74
C LEU A 312 -23.73 22.88 32.61
N LEU A 313 -24.79 22.72 33.41
CA LEU A 313 -25.94 23.62 33.45
C LEU A 313 -25.83 24.63 34.58
N ALA A 314 -25.45 24.15 35.76
CA ALA A 314 -25.31 24.96 36.96
C ALA A 314 -24.34 24.30 37.94
N GLU A 315 -23.50 25.11 38.56
CA GLU A 315 -22.71 24.75 39.73
C GLU A 315 -23.18 25.60 40.91
N THR A 316 -23.58 24.95 42.00
CA THR A 316 -23.97 25.60 43.25
C THR A 316 -23.16 25.00 44.40
N PRO A 317 -23.07 25.67 45.57
CA PRO A 317 -22.36 25.13 46.73
C PRO A 317 -22.90 23.76 47.20
N ALA A 318 -24.19 23.47 46.96
CA ALA A 318 -24.82 22.21 47.37
C ALA A 318 -24.81 21.13 46.29
N ALA A 319 -24.91 21.51 45.00
CA ALA A 319 -25.09 20.56 43.91
C ALA A 319 -24.56 21.05 42.55
N VAL A 320 -24.17 20.10 41.72
CA VAL A 320 -23.71 20.29 40.34
C VAL A 320 -24.69 19.61 39.40
N SER A 321 -25.14 20.31 38.35
CA SER A 321 -26.12 19.79 37.37
C SER A 321 -25.52 19.75 35.97
N VAL A 322 -25.58 18.58 35.31
CA VAL A 322 -25.06 18.33 33.96
C VAL A 322 -26.15 17.73 33.07
N ARG A 323 -26.29 18.28 31.85
CA ARG A 323 -27.11 17.72 30.78
C ARG A 323 -26.31 16.65 30.04
N THR A 324 -26.64 15.39 30.32
CA THR A 324 -26.11 14.22 29.60
C THR A 324 -26.98 13.88 28.39
N VAL A 325 -26.57 12.89 27.60
CA VAL A 325 -27.36 12.37 26.46
C VAL A 325 -28.69 11.72 26.91
N VAL A 326 -28.76 11.24 28.15
CA VAL A 326 -29.93 10.55 28.72
C VAL A 326 -30.90 11.53 29.42
N GLY A 327 -30.41 12.72 29.77
CA GLY A 327 -31.17 13.74 30.48
C GLY A 327 -30.31 14.57 31.44
N ASP A 328 -30.97 15.43 32.21
CA ASP A 328 -30.34 16.27 33.22
C ASP A 328 -30.09 15.47 34.50
N ILE A 329 -28.85 15.44 34.97
CA ILE A 329 -28.42 14.77 36.21
C ILE A 329 -27.92 15.83 37.17
N THR A 330 -28.49 15.86 38.38
CA THR A 330 -28.04 16.69 39.50
C THR A 330 -27.39 15.81 40.56
N VAL A 331 -26.21 16.22 41.03
CA VAL A 331 -25.37 15.48 41.97
C VAL A 331 -24.97 16.39 43.13
N ALA A 332 -24.94 15.88 44.36
CA ALA A 332 -24.45 16.63 45.52
C ALA A 332 -22.97 17.01 45.34
N LYS A 333 -22.60 18.24 45.67
CA LYS A 333 -21.22 18.75 45.52
C LYS A 333 -20.24 17.94 46.38
N ASP A 334 -20.71 17.42 47.52
CA ASP A 334 -19.93 16.58 48.43
C ASP A 334 -19.54 15.21 47.84
N ASP A 335 -20.26 14.70 46.84
CA ASP A 335 -19.92 13.43 46.16
C ASP A 335 -18.99 13.63 44.95
N VAL A 336 -18.81 14.88 44.51
CA VAL A 336 -17.93 15.23 43.39
C VAL A 336 -16.48 15.26 43.85
N GLN A 337 -15.61 14.56 43.11
CA GLN A 337 -14.16 14.59 43.29
C GLN A 337 -13.54 15.74 42.48
N ALA A 338 -13.93 15.88 41.21
CA ALA A 338 -13.45 16.92 40.31
C ALA A 338 -14.49 17.28 39.25
N ILE A 339 -14.48 18.54 38.82
CA ILE A 339 -15.17 19.00 37.60
C ILE A 339 -14.09 19.30 36.58
N ILE A 340 -14.15 18.64 35.43
CA ILE A 340 -13.25 18.85 34.31
C ILE A 340 -13.99 19.73 33.29
N THR A 341 -13.55 20.97 33.11
CA THR A 341 -14.21 21.91 32.21
C THR A 341 -13.82 21.67 30.75
N ALA A 342 -14.61 22.20 29.81
CA ALA A 342 -14.30 22.15 28.40
C ALA A 342 -12.97 22.86 28.05
N ASN A 343 -12.56 23.85 28.86
CA ASN A 343 -11.30 24.57 28.67
C ASN A 343 -10.10 23.72 29.12
N ASP A 344 -10.23 22.99 30.23
CA ASP A 344 -9.18 22.10 30.72
C ASP A 344 -8.89 20.97 29.71
N LEU A 345 -9.95 20.34 29.19
CA LEU A 345 -9.82 19.31 28.15
C LEU A 345 -9.22 19.84 26.84
N ARG A 346 -9.50 21.09 26.47
CA ARG A 346 -8.86 21.73 25.29
C ARG A 346 -7.38 22.01 25.53
N ALA A 347 -7.02 22.48 26.72
CA ALA A 347 -5.62 22.72 27.09
C ALA A 347 -4.83 21.40 27.17
N GLU A 348 -5.40 20.37 27.78
CA GLU A 348 -4.81 19.03 27.84
C GLU A 348 -4.68 18.41 26.43
N PHE A 349 -5.72 18.51 25.59
CA PHE A 349 -5.66 18.10 24.19
C PHE A 349 -4.51 18.78 23.45
N GLN A 350 -4.41 20.12 23.51
CA GLN A 350 -3.39 20.87 22.78
C GLN A 350 -1.98 20.50 23.26
N SER A 351 -1.81 20.29 24.57
CA SER A 351 -0.54 19.82 25.17
C SER A 351 -0.14 18.45 24.62
N LYS A 352 -1.04 17.46 24.65
CA LYS A 352 -0.80 16.11 24.09
C LYS A 352 -0.60 16.15 22.57
N PHE A 353 -1.33 16.99 21.84
CA PHE A 353 -1.23 17.11 20.39
C PHE A 353 0.15 17.65 19.97
N ASN A 354 0.61 18.72 20.63
CA ASN A 354 1.94 19.30 20.41
C ASN A 354 3.07 18.30 20.77
N ALA A 355 2.88 17.49 21.83
CA ALA A 355 3.82 16.43 22.16
C ALA A 355 3.81 15.29 21.11
N GLY A 356 2.63 14.94 20.59
CA GLY A 356 2.43 13.90 19.57
C GLY A 356 2.97 14.26 18.19
N GLU A 357 3.08 15.53 17.83
CA GLU A 357 3.60 15.97 16.52
C GLU A 357 4.97 15.35 16.19
N LYS A 358 5.80 15.10 17.22
CA LYS A 358 7.13 14.47 17.10
C LYS A 358 7.11 12.94 17.15
N TYR A 359 6.10 12.33 17.75
CA TYR A 359 6.07 10.89 18.07
C TYR A 359 4.73 10.25 17.66
N SER A 360 4.74 9.40 16.64
CA SER A 360 3.53 8.74 16.11
C SER A 360 2.75 7.96 17.17
N ASP A 361 3.45 7.26 18.08
CA ASP A 361 2.81 6.48 19.13
C ASP A 361 2.03 7.36 20.13
N ALA A 362 2.52 8.58 20.40
CA ALA A 362 1.81 9.53 21.24
C ALA A 362 0.56 10.09 20.56
N LEU A 363 0.53 10.20 19.22
CA LEU A 363 -0.70 10.51 18.48
C LEU A 363 -1.71 9.35 18.54
N LEU A 364 -1.25 8.09 18.48
CA LEU A 364 -2.12 6.93 18.65
C LEU A 364 -2.73 6.87 20.07
N GLN A 365 -1.93 7.17 21.10
CA GLN A 365 -2.44 7.31 22.48
C GLN A 365 -3.44 8.46 22.62
N LEU A 366 -3.17 9.61 21.98
CA LEU A 366 -4.11 10.74 21.94
C LEU A 366 -5.40 10.40 21.18
N LEU A 367 -5.33 9.53 20.17
CA LEU A 367 -6.50 9.05 19.43
C LEU A 367 -7.41 8.16 20.29
N VAL A 368 -6.83 7.36 21.19
CA VAL A 368 -7.57 6.63 22.23
C VAL A 368 -8.18 7.60 23.24
N TRP A 369 -7.38 8.53 23.80
CA TRP A 369 -7.84 9.51 24.79
C TRP A 369 -8.98 10.40 24.26
N THR A 370 -8.93 10.86 23.01
CA THR A 370 -10.02 11.65 22.40
C THR A 370 -11.30 10.84 22.18
N ARG A 371 -11.22 9.51 22.07
CA ARG A 371 -12.38 8.62 22.08
C ARG A 371 -12.97 8.46 23.49
N GLU A 372 -12.12 8.29 24.51
CA GLU A 372 -12.54 8.13 25.91
C GLU A 372 -13.19 9.39 26.49
N ASN A 373 -12.78 10.57 26.01
CA ASN A 373 -13.35 11.86 26.40
C ASN A 373 -14.50 12.33 25.48
N ASP A 374 -14.96 11.49 24.56
CA ASP A 374 -16.02 11.78 23.57
C ASP A 374 -15.83 13.12 22.81
N MET A 375 -14.64 13.30 22.23
CA MET A 375 -14.25 14.50 21.48
C MET A 375 -14.14 14.19 19.97
N PRO A 376 -15.26 13.95 19.25
CA PRO A 376 -15.24 13.36 17.90
C PRO A 376 -14.46 14.17 16.87
N VAL A 377 -14.59 15.51 16.87
CA VAL A 377 -13.86 16.40 15.94
C VAL A 377 -12.35 16.37 16.19
N HIS A 378 -11.95 16.29 17.47
CA HIS A 378 -10.55 16.21 17.88
C HIS A 378 -9.97 14.83 17.54
N ARG A 379 -10.75 13.76 17.73
CA ARG A 379 -10.40 12.40 17.32
C ARG A 379 -10.19 12.30 15.81
N GLU A 380 -11.08 12.89 15.01
CA GLU A 380 -10.96 12.91 13.55
C GLU A 380 -9.71 13.68 13.10
N LEU A 381 -9.41 14.83 13.73
CA LEU A 381 -8.18 15.58 13.45
C LEU A 381 -6.92 14.74 13.74
N VAL A 382 -6.83 14.15 14.93
CA VAL A 382 -5.68 13.30 15.32
C VAL A 382 -5.55 12.12 14.37
N ALA A 383 -6.65 11.50 13.96
CA ALA A 383 -6.66 10.42 12.99
C ALA A 383 -6.04 10.85 11.66
N TYR A 384 -6.45 11.99 11.09
CA TYR A 384 -5.84 12.50 9.85
C TYR A 384 -4.37 12.87 10.02
N THR A 385 -3.95 13.41 11.18
CA THR A 385 -2.53 13.68 11.47
C THR A 385 -1.70 12.39 11.53
N VAL A 386 -2.25 11.30 12.08
CA VAL A 386 -1.62 9.97 12.01
C VAL A 386 -1.55 9.49 10.56
N LEU A 387 -2.63 9.61 9.80
CA LEU A 387 -2.68 9.17 8.39
C LEU A 387 -1.76 9.98 7.46
N GLN A 388 -1.42 11.22 7.80
CA GLN A 388 -0.42 12.00 7.08
C GLN A 388 1.01 11.42 7.26
N LYS A 389 1.29 10.80 8.41
CA LYS A 389 2.57 10.13 8.72
C LYS A 389 2.59 8.67 8.28
N ASN A 390 1.52 7.92 8.54
CA ASN A 390 1.31 6.54 8.14
C ASN A 390 -0.05 6.37 7.44
N PRO A 391 -0.11 6.52 6.11
CA PRO A 391 -1.35 6.42 5.33
C PRO A 391 -2.06 5.06 5.39
N MET A 392 -1.42 4.00 5.90
CA MET A 392 -1.99 2.65 5.96
C MET A 392 -2.41 2.24 7.38
N ASP A 393 -2.30 3.13 8.38
CA ASP A 393 -2.67 2.81 9.76
C ASP A 393 -4.17 2.44 9.89
N PRO A 394 -4.52 1.19 10.27
CA PRO A 394 -5.90 0.73 10.28
C PRO A 394 -6.73 1.38 11.39
N PHE A 395 -6.10 1.73 12.51
CA PHE A 395 -6.79 2.31 13.67
C PHE A 395 -7.16 3.77 13.41
N ALA A 396 -6.22 4.55 12.85
CA ALA A 396 -6.48 5.92 12.41
C ALA A 396 -7.48 5.96 11.24
N ARG A 397 -7.41 5.02 10.28
CA ARG A 397 -8.42 4.91 9.21
C ARG A 397 -9.82 4.68 9.77
N GLY A 398 -9.99 3.75 10.70
CA GLY A 398 -11.27 3.53 11.38
C GLY A 398 -11.77 4.77 12.14
N ALA A 399 -10.88 5.47 12.85
CA ALA A 399 -11.22 6.68 13.60
C ALA A 399 -11.58 7.89 12.72
N ALA A 400 -10.99 8.00 11.53
CA ALA A 400 -11.32 8.97 10.48
C ALA A 400 -12.56 8.58 9.64
N GLY A 401 -13.24 7.47 9.98
CA GLY A 401 -14.49 7.05 9.31
C GLY A 401 -14.29 6.27 8.01
N TYR A 402 -13.11 5.72 7.75
CA TYR A 402 -12.90 4.74 6.68
C TYR A 402 -13.32 3.34 7.14
N VAL A 403 -13.82 2.55 6.18
CA VAL A 403 -14.18 1.14 6.33
C VAL A 403 -13.39 0.35 5.28
N GLN A 404 -12.86 -0.81 5.67
CA GLN A 404 -12.19 -1.70 4.73
C GLN A 404 -13.24 -2.58 4.02
N MET A 405 -13.27 -2.53 2.70
CA MET A 405 -14.13 -3.32 1.81
C MET A 405 -13.26 -3.92 0.71
N ASP A 406 -13.28 -5.25 0.56
CA ASP A 406 -12.49 -5.98 -0.44
C ASP A 406 -11.00 -5.60 -0.43
N GLY A 407 -10.42 -5.49 0.77
CA GLY A 407 -9.04 -5.04 1.02
C GLY A 407 -8.80 -3.54 0.87
N ASN A 408 -9.72 -2.79 0.26
CA ASN A 408 -9.61 -1.37 -0.02
C ASN A 408 -10.27 -0.51 1.07
N TRP A 409 -9.64 0.60 1.45
CA TRP A 409 -10.19 1.53 2.44
C TRP A 409 -11.04 2.61 1.79
N GLN A 410 -12.35 2.59 2.04
CA GLN A 410 -13.31 3.58 1.51
C GLN A 410 -13.92 4.41 2.64
N LEU A 411 -14.31 5.65 2.37
CA LEU A 411 -14.96 6.50 3.37
C LEU A 411 -16.40 6.04 3.59
N LYS A 412 -16.85 5.90 4.84
CA LYS A 412 -18.23 5.44 5.15
C LYS A 412 -19.31 6.26 4.44
N ASN A 413 -19.07 7.56 4.25
CA ASN A 413 -20.01 8.47 3.61
C ASN A 413 -20.05 8.32 2.07
N SER A 414 -18.97 7.88 1.42
CA SER A 414 -19.00 7.64 -0.04
C SER A 414 -19.74 6.35 -0.39
N ILE A 415 -19.68 5.34 0.48
CA ILE A 415 -20.46 4.09 0.35
C ILE A 415 -21.97 4.42 0.38
N ALA A 416 -22.40 5.24 1.35
CA ALA A 416 -23.80 5.64 1.51
C ALA A 416 -24.35 6.48 0.33
N ALA A 417 -23.48 7.17 -0.43
CA ALA A 417 -23.87 8.00 -1.57
C ALA A 417 -23.92 7.23 -2.91
N GLY A 418 -23.33 6.04 -2.99
CA GLY A 418 -23.16 5.30 -4.25
C GLY A 418 -23.82 3.93 -4.33
N ALA A 419 -24.27 3.35 -3.21
CA ALA A 419 -24.87 2.02 -3.20
C ALA A 419 -26.39 2.06 -3.44
N PRO A 420 -26.92 1.45 -4.52
CA PRO A 420 -28.31 0.99 -4.48
C PRO A 420 -28.43 -0.03 -3.34
N ILE A 421 -29.45 0.14 -2.48
CA ILE A 421 -29.71 -0.78 -1.37
C ILE A 421 -29.86 -2.18 -1.97
N PRO A 422 -29.06 -3.18 -1.57
CA PRO A 422 -29.23 -4.52 -2.11
C PRO A 422 -30.61 -5.02 -1.71
N GLU A 423 -31.47 -5.26 -2.71
CA GLU A 423 -32.73 -5.94 -2.48
C GLU A 423 -32.43 -7.26 -1.78
N ARG A 424 -32.89 -7.38 -0.52
CA ARG A 424 -32.98 -8.68 0.12
C ARG A 424 -33.93 -9.50 -0.73
N LYS A 425 -33.37 -10.40 -1.56
CA LYS A 425 -34.13 -11.47 -2.17
C LYS A 425 -34.92 -12.13 -1.05
N ALA A 426 -36.24 -12.09 -1.15
CA ALA A 426 -37.09 -12.76 -0.19
C ALA A 426 -36.71 -14.24 -0.21
N GLU A 427 -36.30 -14.78 0.93
CA GLU A 427 -36.16 -16.22 1.11
C GLU A 427 -37.57 -16.82 1.06
N THR A 428 -38.01 -17.18 -0.15
CA THR A 428 -39.14 -18.09 -0.33
C THR A 428 -38.76 -19.41 0.32
N LYS A 429 -39.37 -19.66 1.48
CA LYS A 429 -39.45 -21.00 2.06
C LYS A 429 -40.28 -21.86 1.10
N GLU A 430 -39.63 -22.85 0.50
CA GLU A 430 -40.27 -24.09 0.05
C GLU A 430 -40.32 -25.09 1.22
#